data_AF-A0A935QUE0-F1
#
_entry.id   AF-A0A935QUE0-F1
#
_cell.length_a   1.000
_cell.length_b   1.000
_cell.length_c   1.000
_cell.angle_alpha   90.00
_cell.angle_beta   90.00
_cell.angle_gamma   90.00
#
_symmetry.space_group_name_H-M   'P 1'
#
loop_
_entity.id
_entity.type
_entity.pdbx_description
1 polymer ?
#
loop_
_entity_poly.entity_id
_entity_poly.type
_entity_poly.pdbx_seq_one_letter_code
_entity_poly.pdbx_strand_id
1 'polypeptide(L)'
;MRPLRFSINVSLDGCVDHRFGTPDEELHRHAAENIAQADALIFGRVIYGLMESAWRWPAAQATMPEWTWPFAQTIDAAKKYVVSSTLTQVDWNTELLTGDLGAAVTQLKQAPGNGLFVGGVTLARALTELELIDEYEFVVHPVIVGHGPTLFAGLTRQVTLESVSRVEFRSGVVATRYRRRGIPVASRVMPRASTLLLLPPPPRSSPPSAPLPDCGPSVHEATQEQGAMTRSTAPKPPYERWALGDRDGGRRAHTASVA
;
A
#
# COMPACT_ATOMS: atom_id res chain seq x y z
N MET A 1 15.31 14.57 -13.08
CA MET A 1 14.05 14.58 -12.31
C MET A 1 14.22 13.59 -11.17
N ARG A 2 13.90 13.99 -9.94
CA ARG A 2 13.92 13.11 -8.77
C ARG A 2 12.89 11.98 -8.95
N PRO A 3 13.28 10.70 -8.80
CA PRO A 3 12.32 9.61 -8.82
C PRO A 3 11.42 9.67 -7.58
N LEU A 4 10.13 9.40 -7.77
CA LEU A 4 9.17 9.19 -6.69
C LEU A 4 9.02 7.69 -6.44
N ARG A 5 9.46 7.26 -5.26
CA ARG A 5 9.46 5.87 -4.82
C ARG A 5 8.34 5.64 -3.81
N PHE A 6 7.75 4.46 -3.84
CA PHE A 6 6.72 4.04 -2.92
C PHE A 6 7.10 2.68 -2.34
N SER A 7 7.02 2.49 -1.02
CA SER A 7 7.11 1.17 -0.40
C SER A 7 5.99 0.97 0.60
N ILE A 8 5.49 -0.27 0.68
CA ILE A 8 4.42 -0.65 1.60
C ILE A 8 4.50 -2.11 2.01
N ASN A 9 4.10 -2.39 3.24
CA ASN A 9 3.85 -3.75 3.73
C ASN A 9 2.52 -4.26 3.18
N VAL A 10 2.52 -5.48 2.66
CA VAL A 10 1.34 -6.12 2.08
C VAL A 10 1.33 -7.61 2.42
N SER A 11 0.14 -8.16 2.66
CA SER A 11 -0.08 -9.60 2.83
C SER A 11 -0.17 -10.33 1.49
N LEU A 12 -0.18 -11.66 1.49
CA LEU A 12 -0.29 -12.47 0.28
C LEU A 12 -1.60 -12.24 -0.48
N ASP A 13 -2.68 -11.92 0.23
CA ASP A 13 -3.99 -11.60 -0.34
C ASP A 13 -4.20 -10.10 -0.61
N GLY A 14 -3.16 -9.27 -0.47
CA GLY A 14 -3.17 -7.88 -0.89
C GLY A 14 -3.68 -6.87 0.15
N CYS A 15 -3.94 -7.28 1.39
CA CYS A 15 -4.28 -6.39 2.48
C CYS A 15 -3.06 -5.56 2.93
N VAL A 16 -3.27 -4.27 3.17
CA VAL A 16 -2.27 -3.28 3.60
C VAL A 16 -2.58 -2.64 4.96
N ASP A 17 -3.37 -3.33 5.79
CA ASP A 17 -3.58 -2.93 7.18
C ASP A 17 -2.25 -2.99 7.95
N HIS A 18 -1.87 -1.93 8.63
CA HIS A 18 -0.59 -1.86 9.34
C HIS A 18 -0.49 -2.79 10.57
N ARG A 19 -1.59 -3.48 10.94
CA ARG A 19 -1.67 -4.30 12.17
C ARG A 19 -1.35 -5.78 11.98
N PHE A 20 -1.33 -6.29 10.75
CA PHE A 20 -1.08 -7.74 10.54
C PHE A 20 0.41 -8.10 10.56
N GLY A 21 1.28 -7.16 10.19
CA GLY A 21 2.72 -7.42 10.02
C GLY A 21 3.41 -7.55 11.37
N THR A 22 4.34 -8.52 11.48
CA THR A 22 5.23 -8.58 12.63
C THR A 22 6.50 -7.80 12.30
N PRO A 23 6.81 -6.72 13.05
CA PRO A 23 8.03 -5.96 12.81
C PRO A 23 9.25 -6.78 13.24
N ASP A 24 10.31 -6.73 12.43
CA ASP A 24 11.61 -7.29 12.78
C ASP A 24 12.74 -6.30 12.46
N GLU A 25 13.95 -6.62 12.92
CA GLU A 25 15.14 -5.79 12.77
C GLU A 25 15.60 -5.66 11.30
N GLU A 26 15.55 -6.74 10.51
CA GLU A 26 15.97 -6.69 9.10
C GLU A 26 15.03 -5.77 8.30
N LEU A 27 13.73 -5.83 8.55
CA LEU A 27 12.71 -4.99 7.92
C LEU A 27 12.85 -3.51 8.31
N HIS A 28 13.14 -3.21 9.58
CA HIS A 28 13.36 -1.82 10.01
C HIS A 28 14.62 -1.22 9.40
N ARG A 29 15.69 -2.01 9.31
CA ARG A 29 16.93 -1.60 8.66
C ARG A 29 16.70 -1.32 7.17
N HIS A 30 16.03 -2.23 6.46
CA HIS A 30 15.64 -2.06 5.06
C HIS A 30 14.78 -0.80 4.85
N ALA A 31 13.79 -0.58 5.72
CA ALA A 31 12.96 0.62 5.66
C ALA A 31 13.75 1.91 5.91
N ALA A 32 14.72 1.90 6.84
CA ALA A 32 15.60 3.03 7.11
C ALA A 32 16.50 3.34 5.90
N GLU A 33 17.11 2.31 5.31
CA GLU A 33 17.93 2.42 4.10
C GLU A 33 17.13 2.99 2.92
N ASN A 34 15.88 2.55 2.76
CA ASN A 34 14.99 3.10 1.74
C ASN A 34 14.66 4.57 1.95
N ILE A 35 14.37 4.99 3.18
CA ILE A 35 14.11 6.41 3.49
C ILE A 35 15.38 7.24 3.25
N ALA A 36 16.55 6.73 3.63
CA ALA A 36 17.83 7.43 3.48
C ALA A 36 18.21 7.70 2.02
N GLN A 37 17.62 6.99 1.04
CA GLN A 37 17.81 7.24 -0.39
C GLN A 37 16.98 8.42 -0.94
N ALA A 38 16.11 9.02 -0.13
CA ALA A 38 15.24 10.12 -0.53
C ALA A 38 15.59 11.40 0.22
N ASP A 39 15.56 12.53 -0.48
CA ASP A 39 15.80 13.83 0.17
C ASP A 39 14.56 14.32 0.93
N ALA A 40 13.38 13.78 0.62
CA ALA A 40 12.15 14.07 1.36
C ALA A 40 11.10 12.96 1.27
N LEU A 41 10.26 12.92 2.29
CA LEU A 41 9.09 12.05 2.42
C LEU A 41 7.81 12.82 2.07
N ILE A 42 6.85 12.17 1.44
CA ILE A 42 5.52 12.71 1.16
C ILE A 42 4.48 11.82 1.83
N PHE A 43 3.66 12.41 2.70
CA PHE A 43 2.62 11.70 3.43
C PHE A 43 1.25 12.36 3.24
N GLY A 44 0.21 11.54 3.32
CA GLY A 44 -1.13 12.04 3.59
C GLY A 44 -1.32 12.28 5.10
N ARG A 45 -2.28 13.12 5.47
CA ARG A 45 -2.62 13.48 6.87
C ARG A 45 -2.59 12.31 7.86
N VAL A 46 -3.24 11.19 7.52
CA VAL A 46 -3.39 10.03 8.42
C VAL A 46 -2.03 9.38 8.72
N ILE A 47 -1.24 9.14 7.67
CA ILE A 47 0.08 8.53 7.82
C ILE A 47 1.05 9.47 8.50
N TYR A 48 0.97 10.78 8.22
CA TYR A 48 1.77 11.76 8.93
C TYR A 48 1.56 11.67 10.45
N GLY A 49 0.31 11.73 10.93
CA GLY A 49 0.03 11.64 12.37
C GLY A 49 0.44 10.30 12.98
N LEU A 50 0.23 9.19 12.27
CA LEU A 50 0.66 7.86 12.72
C LEU A 50 2.18 7.78 12.85
N MET A 51 2.91 8.25 11.85
CA MET A 51 4.37 8.21 11.85
C MET A 51 4.97 9.17 12.88
N GLU A 52 4.42 10.38 13.00
CA GLU A 52 4.87 11.36 13.99
C GLU A 52 4.70 10.82 15.42
N SER A 53 3.51 10.28 15.74
CA SER A 53 3.23 9.76 17.08
C SER A 53 4.08 8.56 17.47
N ALA A 54 4.47 7.72 16.50
CA ALA A 54 5.25 6.50 16.77
C ALA A 54 6.77 6.75 16.76
N TRP A 55 7.26 7.63 15.87
CA TRP A 55 8.69 7.67 15.52
C TRP A 55 9.40 8.96 15.89
N ARG A 56 8.70 9.95 16.46
CA ARG A 56 9.31 11.20 16.88
C ARG A 56 10.32 10.98 18.01
N TRP A 57 11.51 11.55 17.83
CA TRP A 57 12.57 11.52 18.84
C TRP A 57 12.36 12.62 19.91
N PRO A 58 12.66 12.38 21.21
CA PRO A 58 13.14 11.14 21.83
C PRO A 58 12.03 10.19 22.29
N ALA A 59 10.75 10.48 22.03
CA ALA A 59 9.61 9.68 22.51
C ALA A 59 9.66 8.21 22.01
N ALA A 60 10.08 8.00 20.77
CA ALA A 60 10.31 6.67 20.21
C ALA A 60 11.36 5.88 21.01
N GLN A 61 12.44 6.53 21.46
CA GLN A 61 13.50 5.90 22.25
C GLN A 61 12.98 5.30 23.56
N ALA A 62 12.02 5.97 24.21
CA ALA A 62 11.47 5.55 25.49
C ALA A 62 10.46 4.39 25.37
N THR A 63 9.92 4.14 24.18
CA THR A 63 8.78 3.24 23.98
C THR A 63 9.07 2.05 23.06
N MET A 64 10.15 2.14 22.25
CA MET A 64 10.49 1.15 21.24
C MET A 64 11.84 0.47 21.54
N PRO A 65 12.01 -0.80 21.12
CA PRO A 65 13.27 -1.51 21.25
C PRO A 65 14.44 -0.82 20.53
N GLU A 66 15.67 -1.03 21.01
CA GLU A 66 16.86 -0.36 20.44
C GLU A 66 17.08 -0.64 18.95
N TRP A 67 16.71 -1.84 18.50
CA TRP A 67 16.84 -2.24 17.11
C TRP A 67 15.96 -1.43 16.14
N THR A 68 14.95 -0.70 16.63
CA THR A 68 14.14 0.21 15.80
C THR A 68 14.72 1.62 15.71
N TRP A 69 15.71 1.98 16.54
CA TRP A 69 16.21 3.35 16.64
C TRP A 69 16.79 3.89 15.33
N PRO A 70 17.53 3.11 14.50
CA PRO A 70 18.03 3.62 13.22
C PRO A 70 16.89 4.09 12.31
N PHE A 71 15.78 3.34 12.27
CA PHE A 71 14.59 3.75 11.53
C PHE A 71 13.98 5.02 12.10
N ALA A 72 13.76 5.06 13.43
CA ALA A 72 13.19 6.21 14.12
C ALA A 72 13.99 7.49 13.87
N GLN A 73 15.32 7.43 14.03
CA GLN A 73 16.21 8.57 13.79
C GLN A 73 16.18 9.03 12.33
N THR A 74 16.16 8.08 11.39
CA THR A 74 16.13 8.40 9.95
C THR A 74 14.84 9.12 9.56
N ILE A 75 13.69 8.58 9.97
CA ILE A 75 12.39 9.20 9.65
C ILE A 75 12.19 10.51 10.42
N ASP A 76 12.66 10.62 11.67
CA ASP A 76 12.58 11.84 12.47
C ASP A 76 13.33 13.00 11.79
N ALA A 77 14.57 12.75 11.36
CA ALA A 77 15.40 13.76 10.70
C ALA A 77 14.93 14.15 9.29
N ALA A 78 14.31 13.23 8.54
CA ALA A 78 13.93 13.45 7.14
C ALA A 78 13.01 14.66 6.96
N LYS A 79 13.23 15.45 5.89
CA LYS A 79 12.27 16.47 5.45
C LYS A 79 10.98 15.79 5.01
N LYS A 80 9.84 16.34 5.42
CA LYS A 80 8.53 15.79 5.11
C LYS A 80 7.67 16.82 4.40
N TYR A 81 6.79 16.33 3.55
CA TYR A 81 5.73 17.07 2.90
C TYR A 81 4.40 16.39 3.20
N VAL A 82 3.41 17.15 3.64
CA VAL A 82 2.09 16.62 3.98
C VAL A 82 1.03 17.16 3.04
N VAL A 83 0.36 16.23 2.36
CA VAL A 83 -0.83 16.53 1.55
C VAL A 83 -2.05 16.43 2.46
N SER A 84 -2.72 17.57 2.66
CA SER A 84 -3.91 17.66 3.50
C SER A 84 -4.75 18.88 3.12
N SER A 85 -6.08 18.74 3.13
CA SER A 85 -7.02 19.86 3.00
C SER A 85 -7.49 20.42 4.35
N THR A 86 -7.19 19.74 5.46
CA THR A 86 -7.73 20.08 6.78
C THR A 86 -6.66 20.53 7.78
N LEU A 87 -5.38 20.27 7.51
CA LEU A 87 -4.29 20.70 8.39
C LEU A 87 -3.94 22.14 8.06
N THR A 88 -3.89 22.98 9.09
CA THR A 88 -3.46 24.39 8.98
C THR A 88 -2.05 24.61 9.53
N GLN A 89 -1.54 23.66 10.32
CA GLN A 89 -0.20 23.69 10.91
C GLN A 89 0.41 22.29 10.89
N VAL A 90 1.74 22.23 10.80
CA VAL A 90 2.55 21.01 10.83
C VAL A 90 3.84 21.26 11.62
N ASP A 91 4.43 20.19 12.14
CA ASP A 91 5.69 20.17 12.88
C ASP A 91 6.56 19.01 12.35
N TRP A 92 7.64 18.61 13.04
CA TRP A 92 8.39 17.39 12.74
C TRP A 92 9.17 17.43 11.40
N ASN A 93 9.80 18.59 11.13
CA ASN A 93 10.51 18.90 9.88
C ASN A 93 9.60 18.76 8.63
N THR A 94 8.38 19.27 8.75
CA THR A 94 7.32 19.09 7.75
C THR A 94 6.88 20.40 7.13
N GLU A 95 6.45 20.33 5.88
CA GLU A 95 5.80 21.41 5.17
C GLU A 95 4.48 20.94 4.55
N LEU A 96 3.46 21.79 4.54
CA LEU A 96 2.18 21.49 3.91
C LEU A 96 2.29 21.66 2.39
N LEU A 97 1.95 20.62 1.64
CA LEU A 97 1.70 20.73 0.20
C LEU A 97 0.26 21.15 -0.02
N THR A 98 0.10 22.32 -0.63
CA THR A 98 -1.19 22.92 -0.97
C THR A 98 -1.38 22.98 -2.49
N GLY A 99 -2.63 23.16 -2.91
CA GLY A 99 -2.98 23.24 -4.34
C GLY A 99 -3.22 21.88 -4.98
N ASP A 100 -3.06 21.82 -6.31
CA ASP A 100 -3.25 20.60 -7.09
C ASP A 100 -2.15 19.58 -6.80
N LEU A 101 -2.56 18.35 -6.46
CA LEU A 101 -1.65 17.27 -6.08
C LEU A 101 -0.66 16.94 -7.20
N GLY A 102 -1.13 16.85 -8.44
CA GLY A 102 -0.31 16.47 -9.58
C GLY A 102 0.76 17.52 -9.88
N ALA A 103 0.37 18.79 -9.91
CA ALA A 103 1.26 19.92 -10.12
C ALA A 103 2.30 20.04 -8.99
N ALA A 104 1.86 19.97 -7.72
CA ALA A 104 2.74 20.11 -6.56
C ALA A 104 3.81 19.02 -6.52
N VAL A 105 3.42 17.75 -6.72
CA VAL A 105 4.39 16.64 -6.73
C VAL A 105 5.30 16.69 -7.96
N THR A 106 4.78 17.11 -9.13
CA THR A 106 5.61 17.30 -10.32
C THR A 106 6.68 18.36 -10.10
N GLN A 107 6.35 19.48 -9.44
CA GLN A 107 7.31 20.51 -9.09
C GLN A 107 8.40 19.98 -8.15
N LEU A 108 8.03 19.21 -7.12
CA LEU A 108 9.01 18.57 -6.24
C LEU A 108 9.93 17.60 -6.99
N LYS A 109 9.39 16.85 -7.96
CA LYS A 109 10.18 15.95 -8.81
C LYS A 109 11.16 16.71 -9.72
N GLN A 110 10.82 17.91 -10.16
CA GLN A 110 11.68 18.73 -11.03
C GLN A 110 12.85 19.39 -10.29
N ALA A 111 12.75 19.59 -8.98
CA ALA A 111 13.84 20.10 -8.16
C ALA A 111 15.07 19.15 -8.20
N PRO A 112 16.30 19.68 -8.03
CA PRO A 112 17.51 18.86 -7.91
C PRO A 112 17.47 18.01 -6.62
N GLY A 113 18.01 16.80 -6.67
CA GLY A 113 18.07 15.87 -5.54
C GLY A 113 18.15 14.40 -5.97
N ASN A 114 18.22 13.49 -5.00
CA ASN A 114 18.34 12.04 -5.19
C ASN A 114 17.00 11.34 -5.37
N GLY A 115 15.93 11.83 -4.75
CA GLY A 115 14.63 11.18 -4.82
C GLY A 115 13.61 11.66 -3.79
N LEU A 116 12.38 11.23 -3.99
CA LEU A 116 11.24 11.41 -3.10
C LEU A 116 10.70 10.05 -2.71
N PHE A 117 10.16 9.96 -1.51
CA PHE A 117 9.51 8.73 -1.05
C PHE A 117 8.09 9.05 -0.58
N VAL A 118 7.10 8.32 -1.08
CA VAL A 118 5.71 8.48 -0.65
C VAL A 118 5.27 7.32 0.24
N GLY A 119 4.61 7.66 1.33
CA GLY A 119 3.97 6.70 2.23
C GLY A 119 2.44 6.84 2.26
N GLY A 120 1.77 5.71 2.46
CA GLY A 120 0.33 5.64 2.69
C GLY A 120 -0.49 5.16 1.51
N VAL A 121 -1.65 4.62 1.83
CA VAL A 121 -2.54 3.92 0.88
C VAL A 121 -3.23 4.90 -0.06
N THR A 122 -4.01 5.84 0.49
CA THR A 122 -4.83 6.78 -0.30
C THR A 122 -3.98 7.66 -1.21
N LEU A 123 -2.88 8.19 -0.69
CA LEU A 123 -1.99 9.07 -1.44
C LEU A 123 -1.27 8.31 -2.56
N ALA A 124 -0.75 7.12 -2.29
CA ALA A 124 -0.09 6.31 -3.32
C ALA A 124 -1.04 5.88 -4.43
N ARG A 125 -2.30 5.54 -4.10
CA ARG A 125 -3.32 5.26 -5.11
C ARG A 125 -3.57 6.48 -6.01
N ALA A 126 -3.77 7.66 -5.43
CA ALA A 126 -3.99 8.89 -6.20
C ALA A 126 -2.79 9.23 -7.10
N LEU A 127 -1.56 9.09 -6.61
CA LEU A 127 -0.35 9.34 -7.38
C LEU A 127 -0.09 8.27 -8.45
N THR A 128 -0.60 7.05 -8.25
CA THR A 128 -0.59 6.00 -9.27
C THR A 128 -1.54 6.32 -10.42
N GLU A 129 -2.75 6.83 -10.13
CA GLU A 129 -3.69 7.30 -11.17
C GLU A 129 -3.13 8.48 -11.98
N LEU A 130 -2.36 9.35 -11.33
CA LEU A 130 -1.65 10.46 -11.96
C LEU A 130 -0.35 10.02 -12.67
N GLU A 131 -0.02 8.73 -12.61
CA GLU A 131 1.20 8.15 -13.20
C GLU A 131 2.52 8.78 -12.68
N LEU A 132 2.53 9.27 -11.44
CA LEU A 132 3.64 10.02 -10.87
C LEU A 132 4.64 9.16 -10.09
N ILE A 133 4.28 7.94 -9.69
CA ILE A 133 5.19 7.02 -9.00
C ILE A 133 6.07 6.31 -10.05
N ASP A 134 7.38 6.37 -9.86
CA ASP A 134 8.36 5.78 -10.77
C ASP A 134 8.75 4.36 -10.33
N GLU A 135 8.87 4.16 -9.02
CA GLU A 135 9.27 2.88 -8.42
C GLU A 135 8.30 2.46 -7.31
N TYR A 136 7.96 1.18 -7.30
CA TYR A 136 7.11 0.53 -6.32
C TYR A 136 7.90 -0.56 -5.62
N GLU A 137 7.80 -0.63 -4.31
CA GLU A 137 8.30 -1.74 -3.52
C GLU A 137 7.15 -2.32 -2.71
N PHE A 138 6.95 -3.63 -2.86
CA PHE A 138 6.00 -4.39 -2.06
C PHE A 138 6.77 -5.30 -1.13
N VAL A 139 6.64 -5.04 0.17
CA VAL A 139 7.19 -5.87 1.25
C VAL A 139 6.11 -6.89 1.60
N VAL A 140 6.21 -8.06 0.96
CA VAL A 140 5.17 -9.11 0.99
C VAL A 140 5.40 -10.02 2.19
N HIS A 141 4.47 -9.99 3.14
CA HIS A 141 4.46 -10.84 4.32
C HIS A 141 3.80 -12.18 4.01
N PRO A 142 4.32 -13.32 4.51
CA PRO A 142 3.79 -14.66 4.25
C PRO A 142 2.54 -14.96 5.10
N VAL A 143 1.52 -14.09 5.00
CA VAL A 143 0.26 -14.17 5.75
C VAL A 143 -0.91 -13.88 4.83
N ILE A 144 -2.02 -14.57 5.05
CA ILE A 144 -3.32 -14.30 4.42
C ILE A 144 -4.20 -13.65 5.50
N VAL A 145 -4.61 -12.40 5.28
CA VAL A 145 -5.34 -11.61 6.28
C VAL A 145 -6.85 -11.81 6.15
N GLY A 146 -7.37 -11.96 4.94
CA GLY A 146 -8.78 -12.22 4.63
C GLY A 146 -9.73 -11.02 4.81
N HIS A 147 -9.21 -9.87 5.21
CA HIS A 147 -9.98 -8.64 5.46
C HIS A 147 -9.09 -7.41 5.38
N GLY A 148 -9.70 -6.22 5.47
CA GLY A 148 -8.97 -4.95 5.49
C GLY A 148 -8.82 -4.29 4.11
N PRO A 149 -8.15 -3.13 4.06
CA PRO A 149 -8.01 -2.37 2.82
C PRO A 149 -7.04 -3.05 1.86
N THR A 150 -7.40 -3.05 0.58
CA THR A 150 -6.51 -3.43 -0.52
C THR A 150 -6.02 -2.17 -1.25
N LEU A 151 -4.72 -2.12 -1.53
CA LEU A 151 -4.03 -0.88 -1.90
C LEU A 151 -4.57 -0.17 -3.15
N PHE A 152 -4.80 -0.94 -4.21
CA PHE A 152 -5.13 -0.42 -5.54
C PHE A 152 -6.55 -0.80 -6.00
N ALA A 153 -7.43 -1.14 -5.05
CA ALA A 153 -8.84 -1.33 -5.38
C ALA A 153 -9.45 -0.03 -5.94
N GLY A 154 -10.09 -0.14 -7.10
CA GLY A 154 -10.71 0.99 -7.78
C GLY A 154 -9.75 1.88 -8.56
N LEU A 155 -8.61 1.34 -9.03
CA LEU A 155 -7.85 2.00 -10.10
C LEU A 155 -8.66 2.06 -11.40
N THR A 156 -8.61 3.18 -12.12
CA THR A 156 -9.30 3.37 -13.40
C THR A 156 -8.56 2.76 -14.59
N ARG A 157 -7.25 2.53 -14.43
CA ARG A 157 -6.37 2.00 -15.48
C ARG A 157 -5.45 0.93 -14.92
N GLN A 158 -5.17 -0.08 -15.74
CA GLN A 158 -4.17 -1.08 -15.42
C GLN A 158 -2.76 -0.46 -15.51
N VAL A 159 -1.96 -0.66 -14.46
CA VAL A 159 -0.55 -0.24 -14.43
C VAL A 159 0.31 -1.46 -14.71
N THR A 160 1.16 -1.38 -15.73
CA THR A 160 2.13 -2.43 -16.04
C THR A 160 3.47 -2.10 -15.39
N LEU A 161 3.98 -3.04 -14.60
CA LEU A 161 5.22 -2.91 -13.86
C LEU A 161 6.30 -3.84 -14.43
N GLU A 162 7.55 -3.44 -14.32
CA GLU A 162 8.72 -4.24 -14.65
C GLU A 162 9.51 -4.55 -13.38
N SER A 163 9.84 -5.82 -13.16
CA SER A 163 10.61 -6.23 -11.99
C SER A 163 12.02 -5.66 -12.05
N VAL A 164 12.50 -5.13 -10.92
CA VAL A 164 13.82 -4.51 -10.77
C VAL A 164 14.69 -5.35 -9.84
N SER A 165 14.18 -5.69 -8.66
CA SER A 165 14.93 -6.48 -7.68
C SER A 165 14.00 -7.21 -6.72
N ARG A 166 14.58 -8.19 -6.01
CA ARG A 166 13.93 -8.97 -4.96
C ARG A 166 14.92 -9.21 -3.83
N VAL A 167 14.47 -9.01 -2.60
CA VAL A 167 15.19 -9.33 -1.37
C VAL A 167 14.31 -10.25 -0.53
N GLU A 168 14.89 -11.31 0.00
CA GLU A 168 14.22 -12.25 0.90
C GLU A 168 14.84 -12.14 2.29
N PHE A 169 13.99 -11.96 3.29
CA PHE A 169 14.37 -11.80 4.69
C PHE A 169 14.27 -13.13 5.42
N ARG A 170 14.96 -13.26 6.56
CA ARG A 170 14.91 -14.50 7.37
C ARG A 170 13.52 -14.82 7.90
N SER A 171 12.67 -13.81 8.03
CA SER A 171 11.26 -13.95 8.43
C SER A 171 10.36 -14.55 7.33
N GLY A 172 10.91 -14.82 6.13
CA GLY A 172 10.14 -15.27 4.96
C GLY A 172 9.41 -14.13 4.25
N VAL A 173 9.57 -12.89 4.72
CA VAL A 173 9.10 -11.69 4.04
C VAL A 173 9.93 -11.49 2.77
N VAL A 174 9.28 -11.01 1.70
CA VAL A 174 9.94 -10.74 0.42
C VAL A 174 9.67 -9.29 0.02
N ALA A 175 10.71 -8.47 -0.04
CA ALA A 175 10.64 -7.17 -0.68
C ALA A 175 10.85 -7.33 -2.19
N THR A 176 9.89 -6.91 -2.99
CA THR A 176 9.98 -6.90 -4.45
C THR A 176 9.88 -5.47 -4.97
N ARG A 177 10.88 -5.03 -5.72
CA ARG A 177 10.90 -3.71 -6.35
C ARG A 177 10.56 -3.81 -7.82
N TYR A 178 9.77 -2.84 -8.27
CA TYR A 178 9.35 -2.69 -9.64
C TYR A 178 9.50 -1.24 -10.09
N ARG A 179 9.73 -1.03 -11.37
CA ARG A 179 9.55 0.28 -12.00
C ARG A 179 8.28 0.30 -12.83
N ARG A 180 7.67 1.47 -12.95
CA ARG A 180 6.61 1.69 -13.94
C ARG A 180 7.19 1.45 -15.33
N ARG A 181 6.58 0.56 -16.12
CA ARG A 181 6.94 0.42 -17.53
C ARG A 181 6.40 1.66 -18.23
N GLY A 182 7.29 2.49 -18.78
CA GLY A 182 6.85 3.58 -19.66
C GLY A 182 5.98 2.99 -20.78
N ILE A 183 4.89 3.69 -21.15
CA ILE A 183 4.13 3.31 -22.35
C ILE A 183 5.16 3.28 -23.48
N PRO A 184 5.37 2.14 -24.17
CA PRO A 184 6.12 2.17 -25.41
C PRO A 184 5.39 3.20 -26.26
N VAL A 185 6.04 4.34 -26.56
CA VAL A 185 5.53 5.23 -27.59
C VAL A 185 5.46 4.33 -28.80
N ALA A 186 4.24 3.87 -29.14
CA ALA A 186 4.02 3.15 -30.37
C ALA A 186 4.58 4.10 -31.41
N SER A 187 5.73 3.75 -31.96
CA SER A 187 6.26 4.39 -33.14
C SER A 187 5.06 4.44 -34.06
N ARG A 188 4.70 5.66 -34.47
CA ARG A 188 3.55 5.96 -35.30
C ARG A 188 3.84 5.37 -36.69
N VAL A 189 3.87 4.05 -36.77
CA VAL A 189 3.80 3.30 -38.01
C VAL A 189 2.34 3.43 -38.37
N MET A 190 2.03 4.46 -39.17
CA MET A 190 0.79 4.46 -39.91
C MET A 190 0.72 3.12 -40.64
N PRO A 191 -0.35 2.32 -40.49
CA PRO A 191 -0.54 1.22 -41.39
C PRO A 191 -0.65 1.83 -42.79
N ARG A 192 0.34 1.57 -43.65
CA ARG A 192 0.16 1.76 -45.09
C ARG A 192 -1.12 1.03 -45.46
N ALA A 193 -2.00 1.72 -46.18
CA ALA A 193 -3.27 1.22 -46.64
C ALA A 193 -3.16 -0.24 -47.08
N SER A 194 -3.69 -1.14 -46.26
CA SER A 194 -3.85 -2.52 -46.65
C SER A 194 -5.04 -2.54 -47.59
N THR A 195 -4.76 -2.78 -48.86
CA THR A 195 -5.75 -3.15 -49.86
C THR A 195 -6.66 -4.21 -49.26
N LEU A 196 -7.95 -3.89 -49.11
CA LEU A 196 -8.98 -4.85 -48.73
C LEU A 196 -9.01 -5.96 -49.79
N LEU A 197 -8.39 -7.09 -49.49
CA LEU A 197 -8.76 -8.35 -50.10
C LEU A 197 -10.04 -8.80 -49.40
N LEU A 198 -11.17 -8.64 -50.11
CA LEU A 198 -12.46 -9.22 -49.75
C LEU A 198 -12.26 -10.74 -49.56
N LEU A 199 -12.30 -11.23 -48.32
CA LEU A 199 -12.50 -12.65 -48.09
C LEU A 199 -13.97 -13.00 -48.40
N PRO A 200 -14.25 -14.12 -49.08
CA PRO A 200 -15.62 -14.59 -49.26
C PRO A 200 -16.24 -15.03 -47.92
N PRO A 201 -17.57 -14.93 -47.76
CA PRO A 201 -18.25 -15.24 -46.51
C PRO A 201 -18.24 -16.75 -46.23
N PRO A 202 -18.26 -17.16 -44.95
CA PRO A 202 -18.38 -18.57 -44.60
C PRO A 202 -19.79 -19.11 -44.92
N PRO A 203 -19.92 -20.40 -45.28
CA PRO A 203 -21.22 -21.01 -45.51
C PRO A 203 -22.02 -21.13 -44.20
N ARG A 204 -23.33 -20.93 -44.31
CA ARG A 204 -24.30 -21.06 -43.21
C ARG A 204 -24.81 -22.49 -43.05
N SER A 205 -25.26 -22.78 -41.83
CA SER A 205 -26.26 -23.79 -41.39
C SER A 205 -25.68 -25.17 -40.99
N SER A 206 -26.13 -25.91 -39.95
CA SER A 206 -27.38 -25.92 -39.15
C SER A 206 -27.15 -26.52 -37.71
N PRO A 207 -28.15 -26.95 -36.89
CA PRO A 207 -28.38 -26.52 -35.50
C PRO A 207 -28.09 -27.64 -34.43
N PRO A 208 -28.41 -27.47 -33.12
CA PRO A 208 -27.76 -28.23 -32.05
C PRO A 208 -28.47 -29.54 -31.72
N SER A 209 -27.71 -30.50 -31.19
CA SER A 209 -28.23 -31.67 -30.48
C SER A 209 -27.72 -31.63 -29.03
N ALA A 210 -28.64 -31.53 -28.08
CA ALA A 210 -28.46 -31.67 -26.64
C ALA A 210 -28.52 -33.18 -26.23
N PRO A 211 -28.50 -33.56 -24.93
CA PRO A 211 -28.01 -32.89 -23.72
C PRO A 211 -27.01 -33.76 -22.91
N LEU A 212 -26.44 -33.15 -21.86
CA LEU A 212 -25.71 -33.77 -20.75
C LEU A 212 -26.57 -34.78 -19.96
N PRO A 213 -25.96 -35.66 -19.16
CA PRO A 213 -26.55 -36.08 -17.90
C PRO A 213 -25.78 -35.54 -16.68
N ASP A 214 -26.59 -35.13 -15.71
CA ASP A 214 -26.26 -34.80 -14.32
C ASP A 214 -25.37 -35.84 -13.63
N CYS A 215 -24.45 -35.35 -12.80
CA CYS A 215 -24.11 -36.01 -11.54
C CYS A 215 -24.04 -34.94 -10.45
N GLY A 216 -24.97 -35.07 -9.51
CA GLY A 216 -25.12 -34.22 -8.33
C GLY A 216 -24.02 -34.40 -7.27
N PRO A 217 -24.19 -33.75 -6.11
CA PRO A 217 -23.10 -33.39 -5.22
C PRO A 217 -22.78 -34.47 -4.19
N SER A 218 -21.50 -34.75 -3.97
CA SER A 218 -21.05 -35.46 -2.78
C SER A 218 -20.56 -34.45 -1.73
N VAL A 219 -21.42 -34.24 -0.75
CA VAL A 219 -21.09 -33.87 0.62
C VAL A 219 -19.90 -34.68 1.15
N HIS A 220 -18.90 -34.00 1.71
CA HIS A 220 -18.12 -34.55 2.82
C HIS A 220 -17.88 -33.47 3.87
N GLU A 221 -18.72 -33.60 4.88
CA GLU A 221 -18.61 -33.06 6.23
C GLU A 221 -17.39 -33.70 6.91
N ALA A 222 -16.48 -32.88 7.44
CA ALA A 222 -15.42 -33.34 8.34
C ALA A 222 -15.29 -32.35 9.50
N THR A 223 -15.53 -32.91 10.67
CA THR A 223 -15.70 -32.33 11.99
C THR A 223 -14.41 -31.73 12.55
N GLN A 224 -14.56 -30.49 13.04
CA GLN A 224 -14.03 -29.91 14.28
C GLN A 224 -13.03 -30.75 15.13
N GLU A 225 -11.83 -30.20 15.35
CA GLU A 225 -11.07 -30.41 16.59
C GLU A 225 -10.63 -29.05 17.17
N GLN A 226 -11.06 -28.80 18.40
CA GLN A 226 -10.71 -27.63 19.20
C GLN A 226 -9.43 -27.91 19.99
N GLY A 227 -8.34 -27.22 19.64
CA GLY A 227 -7.14 -27.14 20.47
C GLY A 227 -7.11 -25.82 21.23
N ALA A 228 -7.41 -25.85 22.53
CA ALA A 228 -7.25 -24.71 23.42
C ALA A 228 -5.76 -24.39 23.58
N MET A 229 -5.34 -23.18 23.19
CA MET A 229 -4.00 -22.67 23.47
C MET A 229 -4.06 -21.45 24.38
N THR A 230 -3.34 -21.60 25.48
CA THR A 230 -3.18 -20.73 26.65
C THR A 230 -2.82 -19.29 26.27
N ARG A 231 -3.53 -18.31 26.86
CA ARG A 231 -3.17 -16.88 26.76
C ARG A 231 -1.86 -16.65 27.50
N SER A 232 -0.83 -16.26 26.76
CA SER A 232 0.41 -15.70 27.32
C SER A 232 0.14 -14.31 27.90
N THR A 233 0.48 -14.11 29.17
CA THR A 233 0.29 -12.87 29.94
C THR A 233 1.50 -11.93 29.85
N ALA A 234 2.12 -11.82 28.68
CA ALA A 234 3.19 -10.84 28.45
C ALA A 234 2.57 -9.46 28.13
N PRO A 235 3.12 -8.35 28.67
CA PRO A 235 2.62 -7.01 28.38
C PRO A 235 2.81 -6.68 26.89
N LYS A 236 1.71 -6.29 26.24
CA LYS A 236 1.66 -5.98 24.81
C LYS A 236 2.38 -4.65 24.50
N PRO A 237 3.12 -4.58 23.37
CA PRO A 237 3.81 -3.36 22.97
C PRO A 237 2.83 -2.20 22.71
N PRO A 238 3.26 -0.93 22.89
CA PRO A 238 2.37 0.23 22.93
C PRO A 238 1.51 0.46 21.67
N TYR A 239 1.89 -0.07 20.50
CA TYR A 239 1.06 0.04 19.29
C TYR A 239 -0.23 -0.82 19.35
N GLU A 240 -0.25 -1.89 20.15
CA GLU A 240 -1.46 -2.71 20.35
C GLU A 240 -2.49 -2.05 21.29
N ARG A 241 -2.09 -1.03 22.06
CA ARG A 241 -2.99 -0.34 23.00
C ARG A 241 -4.08 0.46 22.29
N TRP A 242 -3.92 0.70 20.99
CA TRP A 242 -4.90 1.34 20.10
C TRP A 242 -5.93 0.35 19.52
N ALA A 243 -5.75 -0.96 19.74
CA ALA A 243 -6.65 -2.00 19.20
C ALA A 243 -7.95 -2.21 20.01
N LEU A 244 -8.14 -1.51 21.13
CA LEU A 244 -9.32 -1.65 22.01
C LEU A 244 -10.19 -0.39 22.11
N GLY A 245 -9.94 0.62 21.27
CA GLY A 245 -10.88 1.73 21.09
C GLY A 245 -11.90 1.39 20.00
N ASP A 246 -13.17 1.34 20.38
CA ASP A 246 -14.35 1.30 19.49
C ASP A 246 -14.92 -0.08 19.08
N ARG A 247 -15.14 -0.94 20.08
CA ARG A 247 -16.21 -1.95 20.03
C ARG A 247 -17.17 -1.72 21.20
N ASP A 248 -17.98 -0.67 21.15
CA ASP A 248 -19.28 -0.63 21.83
C ASP A 248 -20.18 0.43 21.20
N GLY A 249 -20.51 0.20 19.91
CA GLY A 249 -21.62 0.85 19.25
C GLY A 249 -22.89 0.01 19.36
N GLY A 250 -23.82 0.42 20.22
CA GLY A 250 -25.25 0.24 19.96
C GLY A 250 -25.98 -0.82 20.81
N ARG A 251 -26.49 -0.39 21.98
CA ARG A 251 -27.85 -0.75 22.42
C ARG A 251 -28.35 0.14 23.56
N ARG A 252 -29.35 0.98 23.24
CA ARG A 252 -30.50 1.49 24.04
C ARG A 252 -30.85 2.90 23.52
N ALA A 253 -31.87 3.02 22.66
CA ALA A 253 -33.29 3.17 22.99
C ALA A 253 -33.65 4.57 23.54
N HIS A 254 -34.48 5.26 22.76
CA HIS A 254 -35.31 6.45 23.00
C HIS A 254 -35.52 6.91 24.45
N THR A 255 -35.42 8.23 24.72
CA THR A 255 -36.58 9.12 24.96
C THR A 255 -36.16 10.59 25.19
N ALA A 256 -36.82 11.50 24.46
CA ALA A 256 -37.38 12.80 24.86
C ALA A 256 -36.53 13.93 25.50
N SER A 257 -36.58 15.09 24.80
CA SER A 257 -37.06 16.41 25.28
C SER A 257 -36.16 17.32 26.15
N VAL A 258 -35.87 18.49 25.55
CA VAL A 258 -35.92 19.87 26.11
C VAL A 258 -35.08 20.21 27.35
N ALA A 259 -34.04 21.02 27.15
CA ALA A 259 -33.92 22.43 27.58
C ALA A 259 -32.52 22.96 27.21
#